data_AF-A0A9N9D6X3-F1
#
_entry.id   AF-A0A9N9D6X3-F1
#
_cell.length_a   1.000
_cell.length_b   1.000
_cell.length_c   1.000
_cell.angle_alpha   90.00
_cell.angle_beta   90.00
_cell.angle_gamma   90.00
#
_symmetry.space_group_name_H-M   'P 1'
#
loop_
_entity.id
_entity.type
_entity.pdbx_description
1 polymer ?
#
loop_
_entity_poly.entity_id
_entity_poly.type
_entity_poly.pdbx_seq_one_letter_code
_entity_poly.pdbx_strand_id
1 'polypeptide(L)'
;MTMSKRKVQLKGALGSLAKKREIDLRTKLINEITNHLNKISIKELQIIHNKVFNNSNINTLTYNKIIHTLNVMPETDLKSTSHLLRTMKYSHGKNKNQIISSYIQKKASNYVSDSLYKPEKSIHALSHNNSNRKFKNYKSKNHVIYKIRKLNSSVAQFKRKHCQHISRIRVMARHPPELKDDDIKT
;
A
#
# COMPACT_ATOMS: atom_id res chain seq x y z
N MET A 1 -15.93 -58.90 34.49
CA MET A 1 -16.42 -59.22 33.13
C MET A 1 -15.32 -58.93 32.12
N THR A 2 -14.66 -59.97 31.61
CA THR A 2 -13.56 -59.85 30.64
C THR A 2 -14.11 -59.74 29.22
N MET A 3 -13.79 -58.66 28.53
CA MET A 3 -14.25 -58.41 27.15
C MET A 3 -13.67 -59.46 26.19
N SER A 4 -14.52 -60.08 25.36
CA SER A 4 -14.15 -61.07 24.34
C SER A 4 -13.06 -60.55 23.39
N LYS A 5 -12.03 -61.36 23.10
CA LYS A 5 -10.88 -61.02 22.23
C LYS A 5 -11.30 -60.44 20.86
N ARG A 6 -12.44 -60.88 20.30
CA ARG A 6 -13.02 -60.34 19.06
C ARG A 6 -13.47 -58.88 19.18
N LYS A 7 -14.03 -58.46 20.32
CA LYS A 7 -14.47 -57.07 20.54
C LYS A 7 -13.29 -56.09 20.65
N VAL A 8 -12.16 -56.54 21.19
CA VAL A 8 -10.93 -55.75 21.28
C VAL A 8 -10.30 -55.54 19.90
N GLN A 9 -10.25 -56.59 19.08
CA GLN A 9 -9.76 -56.51 17.69
C GLN A 9 -10.64 -55.62 16.80
N LEU A 10 -11.97 -55.71 16.93
CA LEU A 10 -12.92 -54.82 16.22
C LEU A 10 -12.76 -53.35 16.60
N LYS A 11 -12.57 -53.03 17.90
CA LYS A 11 -12.30 -51.65 18.34
C LYS A 11 -10.97 -51.11 17.77
N GLY A 12 -9.93 -51.95 17.72
CA GLY A 12 -8.65 -51.58 17.11
C GLY A 12 -8.75 -51.28 15.61
N ALA A 13 -9.48 -52.12 14.87
CA ALA A 13 -9.71 -51.96 13.43
C ALA A 13 -10.58 -50.73 13.11
N LEU A 14 -11.60 -50.44 13.92
CA LEU A 14 -12.43 -49.24 13.77
C LEU A 14 -11.63 -47.96 14.06
N GLY A 15 -10.76 -48.00 15.08
CA GLY A 15 -9.87 -46.88 15.41
C GLY A 15 -8.83 -46.57 14.32
N SER A 16 -8.25 -47.60 13.69
CA SER A 16 -7.32 -47.41 12.58
C SER A 16 -8.03 -46.90 11.32
N LEU A 17 -9.26 -47.35 11.05
CA LEU A 17 -10.07 -46.86 9.94
C LEU A 17 -10.48 -45.39 10.11
N ALA A 18 -10.83 -44.98 11.33
CA ALA A 18 -11.16 -43.59 11.64
C ALA A 18 -9.96 -42.66 11.45
N LYS A 19 -8.78 -43.06 11.94
CA LYS A 19 -7.52 -42.32 11.72
C LYS A 19 -7.17 -42.21 10.24
N LYS A 20 -7.37 -43.28 9.46
CA LYS A 20 -7.14 -43.27 8.00
C LYS A 20 -8.07 -42.27 7.30
N ARG A 21 -9.36 -42.26 7.64
CA ARG A 21 -10.33 -41.28 7.09
C ARG A 21 -9.96 -39.84 7.45
N GLU A 22 -9.48 -39.61 8.68
CA GLU A 22 -9.03 -38.28 9.10
C GLU A 22 -7.82 -37.80 8.30
N ILE A 23 -6.85 -38.69 8.05
CA ILE A 23 -5.68 -38.39 7.22
C ILE A 23 -6.11 -38.09 5.77
N ASP A 24 -7.04 -38.87 5.20
CA ASP A 24 -7.54 -38.65 3.84
C ASP A 24 -8.29 -37.32 3.68
N LEU A 25 -9.00 -36.86 4.73
CA LEU A 25 -9.65 -35.55 4.73
C LEU A 25 -8.62 -34.41 4.81
N ARG A 26 -7.59 -34.57 5.66
CA ARG A 26 -6.51 -33.57 5.78
C ARG A 26 -5.71 -33.43 4.49
N THR A 27 -5.39 -34.53 3.81
CA THR A 27 -4.67 -34.49 2.53
C THR A 27 -5.48 -33.83 1.43
N LYS A 28 -6.80 -34.09 1.35
CA LYS A 28 -7.69 -33.38 0.42
C LYS A 28 -7.69 -31.86 0.67
N LEU A 29 -7.81 -31.44 1.92
CA LEU A 29 -7.79 -30.02 2.30
C LEU A 29 -6.47 -29.35 1.94
N ILE A 30 -5.33 -30.01 2.20
CA ILE A 30 -4.00 -29.52 1.83
C ILE A 30 -3.89 -29.35 0.31
N ASN A 31 -4.40 -30.30 -0.47
CA ASN A 31 -4.37 -30.22 -1.93
C ASN A 31 -5.23 -29.07 -2.46
N GLU A 32 -6.41 -28.84 -1.88
CA GLU A 32 -7.26 -27.69 -2.23
C GLU A 32 -6.57 -26.36 -1.92
N ILE A 33 -6.00 -26.21 -0.73
CA ILE A 33 -5.24 -25.00 -0.35
C ILE A 33 -4.08 -24.77 -1.31
N THR A 34 -3.32 -25.82 -1.63
CA THR A 34 -2.19 -25.75 -2.57
C THR A 34 -2.63 -25.30 -3.96
N ASN A 35 -3.75 -25.84 -4.46
CA ASN A 35 -4.32 -25.44 -5.74
C ASN A 35 -4.79 -23.97 -5.73
N HIS A 36 -5.41 -23.52 -4.65
CA HIS A 36 -5.80 -22.12 -4.49
C HIS A 36 -4.60 -21.17 -4.48
N LEU A 37 -3.55 -21.51 -3.74
CA LEU A 37 -2.31 -20.73 -3.69
C LEU A 37 -1.62 -20.66 -5.06
N ASN A 38 -1.55 -21.79 -5.79
CA ASN A 38 -1.01 -21.82 -7.14
C ASN A 38 -1.82 -20.93 -8.11
N LYS A 39 -3.16 -20.94 -8.00
CA LYS A 39 -4.03 -20.11 -8.82
C LYS A 39 -3.86 -18.61 -8.54
N ILE A 40 -3.63 -18.24 -7.27
CA ILE A 40 -3.32 -16.84 -6.89
C ILE A 40 -1.96 -16.43 -7.46
N SER A 41 -0.93 -17.24 -7.28
CA SER A 41 0.42 -17.00 -7.80
C SER A 41 0.43 -16.79 -9.32
N ILE A 42 -0.27 -17.64 -10.08
CA ILE A 42 -0.38 -17.50 -11.54
C ILE A 42 -1.07 -16.19 -11.95
N LYS A 43 -2.15 -15.79 -11.25
CA LYS A 43 -2.84 -14.53 -11.53
C LYS A 43 -1.95 -13.31 -11.26
N GLU A 44 -1.19 -13.34 -10.17
CA GLU A 44 -0.25 -12.27 -9.85
C GLU A 44 0.87 -12.18 -10.89
N LEU A 45 1.41 -13.32 -11.33
CA LEU A 45 2.40 -13.37 -12.41
C LEU A 45 1.83 -12.85 -13.73
N GLN A 46 0.58 -13.16 -14.08
CA GLN A 46 -0.08 -12.61 -15.27
C GLN A 46 -0.29 -11.09 -15.16
N ILE A 47 -0.63 -10.56 -13.98
CA ILE A 47 -0.76 -9.11 -13.75
C ILE A 47 0.60 -8.42 -13.92
N ILE A 48 1.67 -9.01 -13.38
CA ILE A 48 3.04 -8.49 -13.52
C ILE A 48 3.47 -8.54 -14.99
N HIS A 49 3.28 -9.68 -15.66
CA HIS A 49 3.59 -9.86 -17.07
C HIS A 49 2.88 -8.81 -17.93
N ASN A 50 1.57 -8.63 -17.73
CA ASN A 50 0.79 -7.64 -18.48
C ASN A 50 1.24 -6.20 -18.18
N LYS A 51 1.65 -5.88 -16.94
CA LYS A 51 2.22 -4.57 -16.62
C LYS A 51 3.58 -4.34 -17.29
N VAL A 52 4.44 -5.35 -17.33
CA VAL A 52 5.78 -5.24 -17.93
C VAL A 52 5.70 -5.18 -19.46
N PHE A 53 4.89 -6.04 -20.08
CA PHE A 53 4.76 -6.14 -21.54
C PHE A 53 3.91 -5.02 -22.15
N ASN A 54 2.87 -4.53 -21.46
CA ASN A 54 2.16 -3.35 -21.96
C ASN A 54 3.00 -2.07 -21.81
N ASN A 55 3.90 -1.99 -20.82
CA ASN A 55 4.82 -0.87 -20.71
C ASN A 55 5.87 -0.83 -21.85
N SER A 56 6.31 -1.97 -22.39
CA SER A 56 7.27 -1.97 -23.51
C SER A 56 6.65 -1.47 -24.81
N ASN A 57 5.39 -1.83 -25.11
CA ASN A 57 4.66 -1.30 -26.27
C ASN A 57 4.25 0.18 -26.12
N ILE A 58 4.00 0.65 -24.89
CA ILE A 58 3.76 2.09 -24.65
C ILE A 58 5.03 2.90 -24.91
N ASN A 59 6.22 2.37 -24.59
CA ASN A 59 7.48 3.07 -24.81
C ASN A 59 7.79 3.30 -26.29
N THR A 60 7.49 2.35 -27.18
CA THR A 60 7.73 2.52 -28.63
C THR A 60 6.76 3.53 -29.25
N LEU A 61 5.47 3.46 -28.88
CA LEU A 61 4.45 4.36 -29.40
C LEU A 61 4.61 5.81 -28.90
N THR A 62 5.07 5.99 -27.66
CA THR A 62 5.39 7.32 -27.10
C THR A 62 6.68 7.89 -27.67
N TYR A 63 7.69 7.06 -27.90
CA TYR A 63 8.95 7.48 -28.51
C TYR A 63 8.75 7.99 -29.94
N ASN A 64 7.98 7.28 -30.77
CA ASN A 64 7.68 7.71 -32.13
C ASN A 64 6.90 9.03 -32.18
N LYS A 65 5.96 9.23 -31.24
CA LYS A 65 5.25 10.51 -31.08
C LYS A 65 6.19 11.65 -30.70
N ILE A 66 7.15 11.40 -29.80
CA ILE A 66 8.15 12.40 -29.39
C ILE A 66 9.04 12.76 -30.59
N ILE A 67 9.54 11.78 -31.35
CA ILE A 67 10.34 12.05 -32.56
C ILE A 67 9.56 12.87 -33.58
N HIS A 68 8.32 12.49 -33.88
CA HIS A 68 7.48 13.25 -34.80
C HIS A 68 7.28 14.69 -34.31
N THR A 69 7.05 14.89 -33.01
CA THR A 69 6.87 16.23 -32.43
C THR A 69 8.15 17.06 -32.55
N LEU A 70 9.32 16.46 -32.29
CA LEU A 70 10.61 17.13 -32.43
C LEU A 70 10.90 17.56 -33.87
N ASN A 71 10.52 16.75 -34.85
CA ASN A 71 10.75 17.05 -36.27
C ASN A 71 9.90 18.23 -36.77
N VAL A 72 8.77 18.52 -36.12
CA VAL A 72 7.83 19.60 -36.51
C VAL A 72 8.05 20.88 -35.70
N MET A 73 8.91 20.84 -34.68
CA MET A 73 9.12 21.99 -33.78
C MET A 73 10.06 23.05 -34.37
N PRO A 74 9.82 24.35 -34.07
CA PRO A 74 10.73 25.43 -34.42
C PRO A 74 12.05 25.30 -33.64
N GLU A 75 13.14 25.80 -34.25
CA GLU A 75 14.51 25.58 -33.79
C GLU A 75 14.80 26.13 -32.38
N THR A 76 14.14 27.23 -32.00
CA THR A 76 14.21 27.81 -30.65
C THR A 76 13.73 26.84 -29.58
N ASP A 77 12.65 26.12 -29.88
CA ASP A 77 12.02 25.19 -28.94
C ASP A 77 12.70 23.82 -28.99
N LEU A 78 13.28 23.46 -30.14
CA LEU A 78 14.11 22.27 -30.30
C LEU A 78 15.31 22.31 -29.34
N LYS A 79 15.98 23.46 -29.21
CA LYS A 79 17.12 23.62 -28.30
C LYS A 79 16.72 23.39 -26.84
N SER A 80 15.63 24.01 -26.41
CA SER A 80 15.08 23.86 -25.05
C SER A 80 14.63 22.43 -24.76
N THR A 81 13.98 21.78 -25.74
CA THR A 81 13.52 20.39 -25.63
C THR A 81 14.68 19.40 -25.62
N SER A 82 15.75 19.67 -26.38
CA SER A 82 16.98 18.85 -26.37
C SER A 82 17.62 18.84 -24.99
N HIS A 83 17.63 19.99 -24.31
CA HIS A 83 18.17 20.11 -22.96
C HIS A 83 17.34 19.28 -21.97
N LEU A 84 16.01 19.38 -22.05
CA LEU A 84 15.10 18.56 -21.24
C LEU A 84 15.33 17.06 -21.46
N LEU A 85 15.38 16.60 -22.71
CA LEU A 85 15.63 15.19 -23.05
C LEU A 85 16.98 14.69 -22.54
N ARG A 86 18.01 15.55 -22.55
CA ARG A 86 19.33 15.23 -21.99
C ARG A 86 19.28 15.09 -20.47
N THR A 87 18.53 15.95 -19.77
CA THR A 87 18.32 15.83 -18.31
C THR A 87 17.48 14.63 -17.91
N MET A 88 16.66 14.12 -18.83
CA MET A 88 15.83 12.93 -18.63
C MET A 88 16.59 11.61 -18.85
N LYS A 89 17.90 11.61 -19.07
CA LYS A 89 18.71 10.38 -19.23
C LYS A 89 19.65 10.19 -18.04
N TYR A 90 19.95 8.95 -17.69
CA TYR A 90 21.02 8.68 -16.73
C TYR A 90 22.37 9.11 -17.33
N SER A 91 23.06 10.03 -16.64
CA SER A 91 24.38 10.52 -17.05
C SER A 91 25.48 9.48 -16.84
N HIS A 92 25.33 8.62 -15.82
CA HIS A 92 26.31 7.63 -15.40
C HIS A 92 25.67 6.31 -14.95
N GLY A 93 26.49 5.26 -14.80
CA GLY A 93 26.06 3.95 -14.28
C GLY A 93 25.60 2.96 -15.35
N LYS A 94 25.13 1.79 -14.90
CA LYS A 94 24.73 0.65 -15.78
C LYS A 94 23.60 1.01 -16.76
N ASN A 95 22.78 2.00 -16.43
CA ASN A 95 21.66 2.47 -17.25
C ASN A 95 21.97 3.76 -18.01
N LYS A 96 23.25 4.11 -18.19
CA LYS A 96 23.66 5.32 -18.92
C LYS A 96 22.94 5.41 -20.27
N ASN A 97 22.52 6.62 -20.63
CA ASN A 97 21.74 6.95 -21.83
C ASN A 97 20.31 6.37 -21.88
N GLN A 98 19.89 5.53 -20.93
CA GLN A 98 18.50 5.14 -20.81
C GLN A 98 17.69 6.30 -20.23
N ILE A 99 16.46 6.45 -20.72
CA ILE A 99 15.55 7.48 -20.24
C ILE A 99 15.12 7.14 -18.81
N ILE A 100 15.24 8.12 -17.91
CA ILE A 100 14.83 8.02 -16.51
C ILE A 100 13.34 7.64 -16.47
N SER A 101 12.99 6.81 -15.48
CA SER A 101 11.73 6.09 -15.26
C SER A 101 10.49 6.52 -16.06
N SER A 102 9.63 5.55 -16.39
CA SER A 102 8.34 5.77 -17.08
C SER A 102 7.50 6.90 -16.48
N TYR A 103 7.61 7.15 -15.17
CA TYR A 103 7.00 8.29 -14.50
C TYR A 103 7.51 9.65 -15.02
N ILE A 104 8.84 9.82 -15.16
CA ILE A 104 9.43 11.05 -15.68
C ILE A 104 9.09 11.25 -17.16
N GLN A 105 9.07 10.18 -17.96
CA GLN A 105 8.62 10.21 -19.35
C GLN A 105 7.17 10.70 -19.48
N LYS A 106 6.26 10.14 -18.69
CA LYS A 106 4.86 10.58 -18.66
C LYS A 106 4.73 12.03 -18.23
N LYS A 107 5.52 12.45 -17.23
CA LYS A 107 5.52 13.84 -16.75
C LYS A 107 6.06 14.81 -17.79
N ALA A 108 7.09 14.44 -18.54
CA ALA A 108 7.62 15.23 -19.64
C ALA A 108 6.67 15.29 -20.83
N SER A 109 6.02 14.17 -21.20
CA SER A 109 4.99 14.17 -22.24
C SER A 109 3.81 15.07 -21.87
N ASN A 110 3.34 14.99 -20.62
CA ASN A 110 2.32 15.90 -20.10
C ASN A 110 2.82 17.35 -20.11
N TYR A 111 4.07 17.59 -19.68
CA TYR A 111 4.66 18.92 -19.71
C TYR A 111 4.71 19.46 -21.13
N VAL A 112 5.25 18.74 -22.12
CA VAL A 112 5.27 19.17 -23.52
C VAL A 112 3.84 19.45 -24.03
N SER A 113 2.87 18.59 -23.69
CA SER A 113 1.47 18.77 -24.07
C SER A 113 0.78 19.96 -23.38
N ASP A 114 1.20 20.29 -22.15
CA ASP A 114 0.59 21.34 -21.32
C ASP A 114 1.33 22.69 -21.39
N SER A 115 2.64 22.67 -21.68
CA SER A 115 3.59 23.80 -21.58
C SER A 115 4.06 24.34 -22.91
N LEU A 116 3.92 23.58 -24.02
CA LEU A 116 3.91 24.20 -25.34
C LEU A 116 2.62 25.04 -25.39
N TYR A 117 2.81 26.29 -25.02
CA TYR A 117 1.91 27.42 -25.02
C TYR A 117 0.58 27.11 -25.73
N LYS A 118 -0.51 26.90 -24.98
CA LYS A 118 -1.84 26.99 -25.57
C LYS A 118 -2.10 28.48 -25.82
N PRO A 119 -2.09 29.00 -27.05
CA PRO A 119 -2.36 30.41 -27.31
C PRO A 119 -3.76 30.83 -26.81
N GLU A 120 -4.63 29.87 -26.52
CA GLU A 120 -6.02 30.09 -26.12
C GLU A 120 -6.27 30.18 -24.61
N LYS A 121 -5.28 29.89 -23.74
CA LYS A 121 -5.48 30.04 -22.29
C LYS A 121 -5.22 31.49 -21.89
N SER A 122 -6.28 32.30 -21.95
CA SER A 122 -6.24 33.71 -21.53
C SER A 122 -5.60 33.87 -20.14
N ILE A 123 -4.94 35.00 -19.92
CA ILE A 123 -4.31 35.36 -18.63
C ILE A 123 -5.31 35.20 -17.46
N HIS A 124 -6.59 35.46 -17.72
CA HIS A 124 -7.68 35.24 -16.76
C HIS A 124 -7.89 33.75 -16.41
N ALA A 125 -7.85 32.84 -17.38
CA ALA A 125 -7.97 31.41 -17.13
C ALA A 125 -6.78 30.86 -16.33
N LEU A 126 -5.58 31.38 -16.55
CA LEU A 126 -4.39 31.01 -15.76
C LEU A 126 -4.48 31.55 -14.32
N SER A 127 -4.93 32.79 -14.14
CA SER A 127 -5.17 33.40 -12.83
C SER A 127 -6.23 32.63 -12.03
N HIS A 128 -7.34 32.27 -12.66
CA HIS A 128 -8.44 31.56 -12.00
C HIS A 128 -8.06 30.13 -11.58
N ASN A 129 -7.23 29.45 -12.38
CA ASN A 129 -6.70 28.14 -12.01
C ASN A 129 -5.70 28.21 -10.84
N ASN A 130 -4.88 29.26 -10.79
CA ASN A 130 -3.95 29.48 -9.68
C ASN A 130 -4.67 29.83 -8.37
N SER A 131 -5.73 30.64 -8.41
CA SER A 131 -6.54 30.95 -7.22
C SER A 131 -7.25 29.70 -6.68
N ASN A 132 -7.83 28.88 -7.55
CA ASN A 132 -8.46 27.61 -7.18
C ASN A 132 -7.47 26.60 -6.57
N ARG A 133 -6.24 26.52 -7.09
CA ARG A 133 -5.18 25.67 -6.52
C ARG A 133 -4.75 26.14 -5.14
N LYS A 134 -4.60 27.45 -4.92
CA LYS A 134 -4.33 28.02 -3.60
C LYS A 134 -5.44 27.64 -2.61
N PHE A 135 -6.71 27.82 -2.99
CA PHE A 135 -7.86 27.51 -2.14
C PHE A 135 -7.93 26.02 -1.72
N LYS A 136 -7.69 25.09 -2.65
CA LYS A 136 -7.67 23.65 -2.34
C LYS A 136 -6.55 23.28 -1.36
N ASN A 137 -5.36 23.89 -1.51
CA ASN A 137 -4.23 23.68 -0.60
C ASN A 137 -4.47 24.24 0.80
N TYR A 138 -5.18 25.37 0.94
CA TYR A 138 -5.57 25.89 2.25
C TYR A 138 -6.57 24.98 2.96
N LYS A 139 -7.59 24.47 2.24
CA LYS A 139 -8.57 23.53 2.81
C LYS A 139 -7.92 22.23 3.29
N SER A 140 -7.00 21.65 2.50
CA SER A 140 -6.32 20.41 2.90
C SER A 140 -5.39 20.61 4.10
N LYS A 141 -4.65 21.72 4.16
CA LYS A 141 -3.80 22.07 5.30
C LYS A 141 -4.62 22.23 6.59
N ASN A 142 -5.74 22.93 6.53
CA ASN A 142 -6.59 23.14 7.71
C ASN A 142 -7.17 21.82 8.23
N HIS A 143 -7.53 20.89 7.34
CA HIS A 143 -7.98 19.55 7.74
C HIS A 143 -6.90 18.74 8.47
N VAL A 144 -5.66 18.80 7.97
CA VAL A 144 -4.51 18.14 8.62
C VAL A 144 -4.23 18.76 9.98
N ILE A 145 -4.23 20.10 10.08
CA ILE A 145 -4.03 20.82 11.34
C ILE A 145 -5.11 20.44 12.37
N TYR A 146 -6.38 20.38 11.95
CA TYR A 146 -7.48 19.95 12.81
C TYR A 146 -7.29 18.52 13.33
N LYS A 147 -6.88 17.58 12.47
CA LYS A 147 -6.58 16.19 12.88
C LYS A 147 -5.44 16.12 13.90
N ILE A 148 -4.37 16.87 13.67
CA ILE A 148 -3.23 16.95 14.61
C ILE A 148 -3.70 17.49 15.96
N ARG A 149 -4.49 18.57 15.96
CA ARG A 149 -5.02 19.16 17.21
C ARG A 149 -5.90 18.17 17.97
N LYS A 150 -6.77 17.44 17.26
CA LYS A 150 -7.63 16.41 17.85
C LYS A 150 -6.81 15.28 18.48
N LEU A 151 -5.80 14.78 17.77
CA LEU A 151 -4.89 13.75 18.28
C LEU A 151 -4.15 14.22 19.54
N ASN A 152 -3.57 15.43 19.51
CA ASN A 152 -2.87 16.01 20.65
C ASN A 152 -3.77 16.13 21.89
N SER A 153 -5.02 16.55 21.71
CA SER A 153 -5.99 16.61 22.83
C SER A 153 -6.28 15.24 23.43
N SER A 154 -6.40 14.20 22.60
CA SER A 154 -6.61 12.82 23.05
C SER A 154 -5.41 12.27 23.82
N VAL A 155 -4.19 12.55 23.34
CA VAL A 155 -2.94 12.14 24.01
C VAL A 155 -2.81 12.82 25.37
N ALA A 156 -3.11 14.12 25.46
CA ALA A 156 -3.09 14.85 26.72
C ALA A 156 -4.09 14.27 27.74
N GLN A 157 -5.31 13.94 27.28
CA GLN A 157 -6.33 13.32 28.13
C GLN A 157 -5.89 11.93 28.63
N PHE A 158 -5.30 11.12 27.76
CA PHE A 158 -4.77 9.81 28.12
C PHE A 158 -3.68 9.92 29.20
N LYS A 159 -2.70 10.80 29.00
CA LYS A 159 -1.63 11.05 29.99
C LYS A 159 -2.21 11.46 31.35
N ARG A 160 -3.21 12.35 31.37
CA ARG A 160 -3.86 12.78 32.61
C ARG A 160 -4.55 11.61 33.34
N LYS A 161 -5.31 10.77 32.62
CA LYS A 161 -5.96 9.58 33.18
C LYS A 161 -4.94 8.58 33.71
N HIS A 162 -3.85 8.36 32.98
CA HIS A 162 -2.78 7.45 33.37
C HIS A 162 -2.09 7.92 34.67
N CYS A 163 -1.75 9.21 34.77
CA CYS A 163 -1.21 9.79 36.00
C CYS A 163 -2.18 9.64 37.17
N GLN A 164 -3.48 9.90 36.97
CA GLN A 164 -4.49 9.71 38.02
C GLN A 164 -4.59 8.25 38.47
N HIS A 165 -4.52 7.30 37.54
CA HIS A 165 -4.54 5.87 37.86
C HIS A 165 -3.32 5.46 38.68
N ILE A 166 -2.11 5.90 38.30
CA ILE A 166 -0.89 5.68 39.08
C ILE A 166 -1.04 6.27 40.49
N SER A 167 -1.56 7.49 40.62
CA SER A 167 -1.77 8.10 41.93
C SER A 167 -2.74 7.29 42.78
N ARG A 168 -3.83 6.75 42.21
CA ARG A 168 -4.76 5.87 42.93
C ARG A 168 -4.09 4.59 43.42
N ILE A 169 -3.31 3.91 42.56
CA ILE A 169 -2.53 2.73 42.94
C ILE A 169 -1.60 3.06 44.11
N ARG A 170 -0.88 4.20 44.04
CA ARG A 170 0.03 4.63 45.12
C ARG A 170 -0.70 4.88 46.43
N VAL A 171 -1.90 5.46 46.39
CA VAL A 171 -2.73 5.67 47.58
C VAL A 171 -3.18 4.33 48.15
N MET A 172 -3.71 3.41 47.32
CA MET A 172 -4.12 2.07 47.76
C MET A 172 -2.94 1.24 48.31
N ALA A 173 -1.74 1.40 47.77
CA ALA A 173 -0.54 0.73 48.27
C ALA A 173 -0.07 1.29 49.63
N ARG A 174 -0.32 2.58 49.90
CA ARG A 174 0.02 3.24 51.17
C ARG A 174 -1.03 3.02 52.24
N HIS A 175 -2.29 2.96 51.85
CA HIS A 175 -3.43 2.70 52.71
C HIS A 175 -4.23 1.54 52.11
N PRO A 176 -3.72 0.30 52.24
CA PRO A 176 -4.47 -0.86 51.81
C PRO A 176 -5.79 -0.89 52.59
N PRO A 177 -6.94 -1.11 51.92
CA PRO A 177 -8.21 -1.24 52.61
C PRO A 177 -8.08 -2.35 53.66
N GLU A 178 -8.54 -2.08 54.88
CA GLU A 178 -8.62 -3.09 55.92
C GLU A 178 -9.47 -4.24 55.39
N LEU A 179 -8.84 -5.41 55.26
CA LEU A 179 -9.56 -6.65 54.97
C LEU A 179 -10.49 -6.89 56.14
N LYS A 180 -11.80 -6.81 55.92
CA LYS A 180 -12.76 -7.25 56.91
C LYS A 180 -12.71 -8.78 56.96
N ASP A 181 -12.70 -9.34 58.17
CA ASP A 181 -12.58 -10.78 58.43
C ASP A 181 -13.68 -11.65 57.75
N ASP A 182 -14.71 -11.02 57.18
CA ASP A 182 -15.78 -11.69 56.43
C ASP A 182 -15.33 -12.23 55.05
N ASP A 183 -14.19 -11.77 54.51
CA ASP A 183 -13.68 -12.23 53.21
C ASP A 183 -12.75 -13.47 53.30
N ILE A 184 -12.44 -13.96 54.50
CA ILE A 184 -11.49 -15.08 54.77
C ILE A 184 -12.20 -16.37 55.22
N LYS A 185 -13.53 -16.46 55.13
CA LYS A 185 -14.25 -17.73 55.38
C LYS A 185 -14.44 -18.52 54.09
N THR A 186 -13.42 -19.29 53.71
CA THR A 186 -13.55 -20.55 52.94
C THR A 186 -13.75 -21.72 53.87
#